data_AF-A0A4R8QTN1-F1
#
_entry.id   AF-A0A4R8QTN1-F1
#
_cell.length_a   1.000
_cell.length_b   1.000
_cell.length_c   1.000
_cell.angle_alpha   90.00
_cell.angle_beta   90.00
_cell.angle_gamma   90.00
#
_symmetry.space_group_name_H-M   'P 1'
#
loop_
_entity.id
_entity.type
_entity.pdbx_description
1 polymer ?
#
loop_
_entity_poly.entity_id
_entity_poly.type
_entity_poly.pdbx_seq_one_letter_code
_entity_poly.pdbx_strand_id
1 'polypeptide(L)'
;MVRRAATVAAHASSRDALNASLPAEKLRADEAELKHHFLTQAWFTFSLKSDPRKCDVWSRWVPQLASRNVFIHQSMLSIAALHLCYLEPPNMKRYYSMACQHAIQASNYFRLAVPEVTEENWLATFVFTMCNGIFGYYRPFLDEKMTGQTNPFDPAKSLGVMRVAAKFSDTVTPHIFKSPIRDKLAQIDVKDWRESTDVALRPALHKIANFVEFLSLGPEATGLEDADIRTYLAALAALKSWITSLPGRPRIWKHFILWPSLVSEQYIGLLRFQAPVALMIFVIWCEVMFLAPQRWYLLAWYDRQHIGALKELETIADSPATRFWETIGDDGLSDGSESEGSITGPATPPDTKSEDGWRKGTLLLSTGEEFGHGKGCEAACCDLLKTK
;
A
#
# COMPACT_ATOMS: atom_id res chain seq x y z
N MET A 1 -26.75 -14.30 64.57
CA MET A 1 -27.38 -14.11 63.23
C MET A 1 -26.86 -12.87 62.50
N VAL A 2 -26.75 -11.72 63.17
CA VAL A 2 -26.33 -10.42 62.58
C VAL A 2 -24.94 -10.43 61.92
N ARG A 3 -23.91 -11.01 62.56
CA ARG A 3 -22.56 -11.11 61.95
C ARG A 3 -22.55 -11.89 60.63
N ARG A 4 -23.30 -13.00 60.55
CA ARG A 4 -23.38 -13.84 59.34
C ARG A 4 -24.10 -13.11 58.21
N ALA A 5 -25.16 -12.35 58.51
CA ALA A 5 -25.85 -11.51 57.53
C ALA A 5 -24.98 -10.35 57.02
N ALA A 6 -24.20 -9.70 57.89
CA ALA A 6 -23.27 -8.65 57.51
C ALA A 6 -22.12 -9.17 56.63
N THR A 7 -21.55 -10.35 56.93
CA THR A 7 -20.51 -10.97 56.09
C THR A 7 -21.06 -11.41 54.73
N VAL A 8 -22.29 -11.92 54.67
CA VAL A 8 -22.96 -12.28 53.41
C VAL A 8 -23.30 -11.04 52.57
N ALA A 9 -23.77 -9.96 53.19
CA ALA A 9 -24.04 -8.70 52.50
C ALA A 9 -22.75 -8.02 51.98
N ALA A 10 -21.66 -8.06 52.75
CA ALA A 10 -20.35 -7.57 52.31
C ALA A 10 -19.77 -8.41 51.16
N HIS A 11 -19.92 -9.73 51.20
CA HIS A 11 -19.53 -10.61 50.10
C HIS A 11 -20.38 -10.42 48.84
N ALA A 12 -21.68 -10.19 48.97
CA ALA A 12 -22.56 -9.89 47.84
C ALA A 12 -22.18 -8.55 47.19
N SER A 13 -21.99 -7.49 47.99
CA SER A 13 -21.53 -6.18 47.52
C SER A 13 -20.15 -6.24 46.85
N SER A 14 -19.23 -7.07 47.35
CA SER A 14 -17.93 -7.31 46.72
C SER A 14 -18.05 -8.08 45.39
N ARG A 15 -18.94 -9.07 45.29
CA ARG A 15 -19.20 -9.81 44.05
C ARG A 15 -19.85 -8.92 42.99
N ASP A 16 -20.78 -8.07 43.39
CA ASP A 16 -21.44 -7.11 42.49
C ASP A 16 -20.45 -6.07 41.95
N ALA A 17 -19.55 -5.58 42.81
CA ALA A 17 -18.46 -4.69 42.40
C ALA A 17 -17.50 -5.37 41.41
N LEU A 18 -17.13 -6.63 41.65
CA LEU A 18 -16.27 -7.41 40.75
C LEU A 18 -16.94 -7.67 39.39
N ASN A 19 -18.24 -8.00 39.39
CA ASN A 19 -19.02 -8.19 38.17
C ASN A 19 -19.13 -6.89 37.37
N ALA A 20 -19.27 -5.74 38.05
CA ALA A 20 -19.30 -4.43 37.41
C ALA A 20 -17.94 -4.04 36.79
N SER A 21 -16.82 -4.42 37.39
CA SER A 21 -15.48 -4.13 36.87
C SER A 21 -15.00 -5.12 35.80
N LEU A 22 -15.56 -6.34 35.76
CA LEU A 22 -15.10 -7.43 34.89
C LEU A 22 -15.02 -7.04 33.40
N PRO A 23 -15.97 -6.28 32.79
CA PRO A 23 -15.86 -5.84 31.41
C PRO A 23 -14.63 -4.93 31.17
N ALA A 24 -14.34 -4.02 32.11
CA ALA A 24 -13.20 -3.13 32.02
C ALA A 24 -11.88 -3.90 32.19
N GLU A 25 -11.82 -4.85 33.12
CA GLU A 25 -10.64 -5.71 33.28
C GLU A 25 -10.40 -6.59 32.06
N LYS A 26 -11.46 -7.13 31.46
CA LYS A 26 -11.35 -7.90 30.21
C LYS A 26 -10.79 -7.03 29.08
N LEU A 27 -11.29 -5.79 28.92
CA LEU A 27 -10.76 -4.86 27.92
C LEU A 27 -9.26 -4.57 28.15
N ARG A 28 -8.84 -4.38 29.41
CA ARG A 28 -7.41 -4.16 29.72
C ARG A 28 -6.56 -5.39 29.41
N ALA A 29 -7.05 -6.59 29.69
CA ALA A 29 -6.37 -7.83 29.34
C ALA A 29 -6.25 -8.02 27.83
N ASP A 30 -7.34 -7.75 27.10
CA ASP A 30 -7.42 -7.77 25.64
C ASP A 30 -6.41 -6.78 25.02
N GLU A 31 -6.34 -5.54 25.53
CA GLU A 31 -5.35 -4.57 25.09
C GLU A 31 -3.90 -4.99 25.41
N ALA A 32 -3.68 -5.58 26.59
CA ALA A 32 -2.35 -6.05 26.99
C ALA A 32 -1.86 -7.20 26.11
N GLU A 33 -2.75 -8.13 25.76
CA GLU A 33 -2.50 -9.22 24.81
C GLU A 33 -2.08 -8.66 23.45
N LEU A 34 -2.84 -7.71 22.90
CA LEU A 34 -2.52 -7.08 21.61
C LEU A 34 -1.21 -6.30 21.63
N LYS A 35 -0.91 -5.55 22.70
CA LYS A 35 0.37 -4.83 22.87
C LYS A 35 1.53 -5.81 22.90
N HIS A 36 1.39 -6.88 23.68
CA HIS A 36 2.41 -7.92 23.76
C HIS A 36 2.64 -8.56 22.40
N HIS A 37 1.57 -8.92 21.68
CA HIS A 37 1.66 -9.47 20.33
C HIS A 37 2.34 -8.52 19.35
N PHE A 38 1.98 -7.22 19.38
CA PHE A 38 2.62 -6.22 18.53
C PHE A 38 4.13 -6.17 18.75
N LEU A 39 4.56 -6.06 20.02
CA LEU A 39 5.96 -5.86 20.41
C LEU A 39 6.82 -7.11 20.23
N THR A 40 6.23 -8.30 20.26
CA THR A 40 6.98 -9.57 20.20
C THR A 40 6.90 -10.27 18.84
N GLN A 41 5.78 -10.14 18.12
CA GLN A 41 5.51 -10.94 16.91
C GLN A 41 5.07 -10.13 15.69
N ALA A 42 4.28 -9.06 15.85
CA ALA A 42 3.67 -8.42 14.68
C ALA A 42 4.57 -7.37 14.02
N TRP A 43 5.31 -6.57 14.80
CA TRP A 43 5.96 -5.35 14.29
C TRP A 43 6.88 -5.59 13.08
N PHE A 44 7.59 -6.72 13.04
CA PHE A 44 8.54 -7.01 11.97
C PHE A 44 7.85 -7.47 10.67
N THR A 45 6.57 -7.83 10.71
CA THR A 45 5.83 -8.20 9.49
C THR A 45 5.30 -6.99 8.72
N PHE A 46 5.31 -5.80 9.34
CA PHE A 46 4.84 -4.55 8.72
C PHE A 46 5.92 -3.80 7.93
N SER A 47 7.19 -4.09 8.15
CA SER A 47 8.31 -3.39 7.52
C SER A 47 8.41 -3.65 6.02
N LEU A 48 8.56 -2.62 5.20
CA LEU A 48 8.85 -2.75 3.76
C LEU A 48 10.33 -3.07 3.48
N LYS A 49 11.22 -2.99 4.48
CA LYS A 49 12.64 -3.39 4.35
C LYS A 49 12.77 -4.89 4.06
N SER A 50 13.76 -5.27 3.24
CA SER A 50 14.15 -6.67 3.01
C SER A 50 14.52 -7.39 4.30
N ASP A 51 15.23 -6.71 5.20
CA ASP A 51 15.42 -7.14 6.58
C ASP A 51 14.59 -6.26 7.54
N PRO A 52 13.43 -6.75 8.02
CA PRO A 52 12.60 -6.03 8.96
C PRO A 52 13.25 -5.66 10.28
N ARG A 53 14.28 -6.39 10.71
CA ARG A 53 14.94 -6.16 12.01
C ARG A 53 15.68 -4.82 12.05
N LYS A 54 16.01 -4.29 10.87
CA LYS A 54 16.61 -2.97 10.69
C LYS A 54 15.58 -1.84 10.66
N CYS A 55 14.29 -2.13 10.89
CA CYS A 55 13.21 -1.14 10.82
C CYS A 55 12.90 -0.55 12.20
N ASP A 56 13.39 0.66 12.43
CA ASP A 56 13.13 1.48 13.61
C ASP A 56 11.67 1.91 13.76
N VAL A 57 10.98 2.10 12.62
CA VAL A 57 9.64 2.66 12.56
C VAL A 57 8.67 1.79 13.37
N TRP A 58 8.62 0.49 13.08
CA TRP A 58 7.69 -0.43 13.70
C TRP A 58 8.14 -0.93 15.07
N SER A 59 9.44 -1.21 15.24
CA SER A 59 9.98 -1.75 16.50
C SER A 59 9.98 -0.72 17.64
N ARG A 60 10.22 0.56 17.31
CA ARG A 60 10.48 1.60 18.33
C ARG A 60 9.57 2.80 18.22
N TRP A 61 9.43 3.39 17.03
CA TRP A 61 8.74 4.67 16.88
C TRP A 61 7.23 4.52 17.06
N VAL A 62 6.60 3.52 16.44
CA VAL A 62 5.16 3.28 16.62
C VAL A 62 4.81 3.08 18.10
N PRO A 63 5.48 2.21 18.88
CA PRO A 63 5.23 2.09 20.32
C PRO A 63 5.45 3.39 21.12
N GLN A 64 6.51 4.14 20.81
CA GLN A 64 6.80 5.42 21.49
C GLN A 64 5.77 6.50 21.17
N LEU A 65 5.27 6.55 19.94
CA LEU A 65 4.21 7.46 19.54
C LEU A 65 2.86 7.03 20.13
N ALA A 66 2.59 5.73 20.18
CA ALA A 66 1.39 5.14 20.78
C ALA A 66 1.26 5.42 22.28
N SER A 67 2.36 5.64 23.01
CA SER A 67 2.30 6.01 24.44
C SER A 67 1.90 7.47 24.67
N ARG A 68 1.99 8.31 23.63
CA ARG A 68 1.71 9.75 23.70
C ARG A 68 0.47 10.16 22.91
N ASN A 69 0.06 9.36 21.94
CA ASN A 69 -1.04 9.66 21.02
C ASN A 69 -2.07 8.54 21.06
N VAL A 70 -3.28 8.85 21.57
CA VAL A 70 -4.36 7.86 21.71
C VAL A 70 -4.74 7.26 20.37
N PHE A 71 -4.82 8.06 19.30
CA PHE A 71 -5.17 7.53 17.97
C PHE A 71 -4.13 6.53 17.43
N ILE A 72 -2.84 6.76 17.66
CA ILE A 72 -1.78 5.81 17.27
C ILE A 72 -1.84 4.56 18.11
N HIS A 73 -2.13 4.70 19.41
CA HIS A 73 -2.37 3.57 20.28
C HIS A 73 -3.44 2.64 19.72
N GLN A 74 -4.60 3.21 19.39
CA GLN A 74 -5.72 2.49 18.81
C GLN A 74 -5.34 1.86 17.45
N SER A 75 -4.64 2.59 16.58
CA SER A 75 -4.14 2.03 15.31
C SER A 75 -3.18 0.85 15.50
N MET A 76 -2.25 0.93 16.45
CA MET A 76 -1.30 -0.13 16.77
C MET A 76 -2.01 -1.40 17.25
N LEU A 77 -3.02 -1.25 18.13
CA LEU A 77 -3.85 -2.38 18.59
C LEU A 77 -4.66 -2.97 17.43
N SER A 78 -5.23 -2.12 16.57
CA SER A 78 -6.00 -2.55 15.41
C SER A 78 -5.17 -3.44 14.48
N ILE A 79 -3.97 -3.00 14.08
CA ILE A 79 -3.10 -3.79 13.19
C ILE A 79 -2.51 -5.03 13.89
N ALA A 80 -2.33 -5.01 15.21
CA ALA A 80 -1.95 -6.19 15.97
C ALA A 80 -3.04 -7.27 15.95
N ALA A 81 -4.29 -6.87 16.17
CA ALA A 81 -5.45 -7.76 16.09
C ALA A 81 -5.66 -8.26 14.65
N LEU A 82 -5.45 -7.39 13.65
CA LEU A 82 -5.46 -7.74 12.24
C LEU A 82 -4.42 -8.81 11.90
N HIS A 83 -3.21 -8.66 12.43
CA HIS A 83 -2.14 -9.66 12.27
C HIS A 83 -2.51 -10.98 12.94
N LEU A 84 -3.14 -10.96 14.13
CA LEU A 84 -3.68 -12.19 14.71
C LEU A 84 -4.71 -12.85 13.79
N CYS A 85 -5.63 -12.10 13.18
CA CYS A 85 -6.56 -12.69 12.22
C CYS A 85 -5.86 -13.34 11.02
N TYR A 86 -4.76 -12.75 10.53
CA TYR A 86 -3.94 -13.33 9.46
C TYR A 86 -3.30 -14.67 9.87
N LEU A 87 -2.93 -14.84 11.14
CA LEU A 87 -2.39 -16.11 11.67
C LEU A 87 -3.45 -17.19 11.90
N GLU A 88 -4.72 -16.89 11.61
CA GLU A 88 -5.86 -17.82 11.69
C GLU A 88 -6.04 -18.57 13.04
N PRO A 89 -6.06 -17.86 14.19
CA PRO A 89 -6.28 -18.49 15.48
C PRO A 89 -7.70 -19.04 15.60
N PRO A 90 -7.95 -20.03 16.49
CA PRO A 90 -9.28 -20.59 16.70
C PRO A 90 -10.38 -19.55 17.01
N ASN A 91 -10.01 -18.46 17.70
CA ASN A 91 -10.91 -17.38 18.12
C ASN A 91 -10.86 -16.15 17.19
N MET A 92 -10.62 -16.34 15.89
CA MET A 92 -10.45 -15.26 14.90
C MET A 92 -11.54 -14.17 14.95
N LYS A 93 -12.80 -14.53 15.21
CA LYS A 93 -13.93 -13.59 15.32
C LYS A 93 -13.74 -12.54 16.43
N ARG A 94 -13.15 -12.92 17.57
CA ARG A 94 -12.84 -11.98 18.67
C ARG A 94 -11.85 -10.93 18.20
N TYR A 95 -10.73 -11.36 17.62
CA TYR A 95 -9.68 -10.45 17.15
C TYR A 95 -10.16 -9.56 16.00
N TYR A 96 -11.01 -10.07 15.11
CA TYR A 96 -11.60 -9.25 14.05
C TYR A 96 -12.49 -8.14 14.60
N SER A 97 -13.35 -8.44 15.57
CA SER A 97 -14.15 -7.44 16.26
C SER A 97 -13.25 -6.37 16.89
N MET A 98 -12.18 -6.78 17.58
CA MET A 98 -11.21 -5.85 18.17
C MET A 98 -10.48 -5.00 17.12
N ALA A 99 -10.05 -5.60 16.01
CA ALA A 99 -9.37 -4.91 14.92
C ALA A 99 -10.24 -3.77 14.36
N CYS A 100 -11.51 -4.06 14.09
CA CYS A 100 -12.49 -3.09 13.62
C CYS A 100 -12.82 -2.01 14.66
N GLN A 101 -13.04 -2.39 15.92
CA GLN A 101 -13.32 -1.45 17.00
C GLN A 101 -12.17 -0.45 17.20
N HIS A 102 -10.94 -0.95 17.29
CA HIS A 102 -9.76 -0.11 17.45
C HIS A 102 -9.50 0.76 16.20
N ALA A 103 -9.75 0.28 14.99
CA ALA A 103 -9.63 1.11 13.77
C ALA A 103 -10.62 2.29 13.75
N ILE A 104 -11.87 2.04 14.14
CA ILE A 104 -12.91 3.07 14.26
C ILE A 104 -12.52 4.10 15.32
N GLN A 105 -12.10 3.64 16.50
CA GLN A 105 -11.65 4.51 17.58
C GLN A 105 -10.45 5.35 17.16
N ALA A 106 -9.44 4.73 16.52
CA ALA A 106 -8.27 5.43 16.01
C ALA A 106 -8.66 6.56 15.06
N SER A 107 -9.56 6.28 14.11
CA SER A 107 -10.05 7.28 13.16
C SER A 107 -10.82 8.41 13.83
N ASN A 108 -11.64 8.10 14.84
CA ASN A 108 -12.40 9.10 15.60
C ASN A 108 -11.47 10.03 16.40
N TYR A 109 -10.52 9.45 17.15
CA TYR A 109 -9.55 10.23 17.91
C TYR A 109 -8.62 11.03 17.00
N PHE A 110 -8.23 10.50 15.84
CA PHE A 110 -7.41 11.21 14.87
C PHE A 110 -8.10 12.49 14.39
N ARG A 111 -9.38 12.41 13.98
CA ARG A 111 -10.13 13.60 13.52
C ARG A 111 -10.32 14.66 14.61
N LEU A 112 -10.38 14.26 15.87
CA LEU A 112 -10.47 15.20 17.00
C LEU A 112 -9.12 15.83 17.35
N ALA A 113 -8.03 15.06 17.26
CA ALA A 113 -6.70 15.49 17.67
C ALA A 113 -5.92 16.24 16.57
N VAL A 114 -6.21 15.96 15.29
CA VAL A 114 -5.49 16.48 14.14
C VAL A 114 -6.48 17.17 13.18
N PRO A 115 -6.93 18.39 13.50
CA PRO A 115 -7.74 19.18 12.57
C PRO A 115 -6.90 19.64 11.37
N GLU A 116 -5.60 19.86 11.57
CA GLU A 116 -4.62 20.25 10.56
C GLU A 116 -3.27 19.60 10.87
N VAL A 117 -2.50 19.33 9.81
CA VAL A 117 -1.12 18.81 9.92
C VAL A 117 -0.17 19.96 10.24
N THR A 118 0.63 19.80 11.30
CA THR A 118 1.58 20.80 11.80
C THR A 118 2.99 20.22 11.94
N GLU A 119 3.97 21.10 12.15
CA GLU A 119 5.37 20.70 12.44
C GLU A 119 5.50 19.80 13.69
N GLU A 120 4.53 19.83 14.61
CA GLU A 120 4.55 19.03 15.83
C GLU A 120 3.89 17.64 15.67
N ASN A 121 2.87 17.54 14.80
CA ASN A 121 2.04 16.34 14.70
C ASN A 121 2.24 15.53 13.41
N TRP A 122 3.00 16.02 12.42
CA TRP A 122 3.12 15.36 11.10
C TRP A 122 3.64 13.92 11.19
N LEU A 123 4.57 13.64 12.11
CA LEU A 123 5.14 12.29 12.26
C LEU A 123 4.09 11.31 12.80
N ALA A 124 3.34 11.74 13.81
CA ALA A 124 2.25 10.97 14.39
C ALA A 124 1.17 10.70 13.33
N THR A 125 0.88 11.72 12.54
CA THR A 125 -0.06 11.69 11.44
C THR A 125 0.37 10.72 10.32
N PHE A 126 1.65 10.75 9.92
CA PHE A 126 2.22 9.84 8.94
C PHE A 126 2.19 8.37 9.41
N VAL A 127 2.53 8.12 10.68
CA VAL A 127 2.46 6.76 11.25
C VAL A 127 1.02 6.25 11.30
N PHE A 128 0.08 7.11 11.66
CA PHE A 128 -1.35 6.77 11.64
C PHE A 128 -1.80 6.35 10.24
N THR A 129 -1.41 7.06 9.18
CA THR A 129 -1.80 6.67 7.82
C THR A 129 -1.15 5.39 7.34
N MET A 130 0.09 5.11 7.73
CA MET A 130 0.70 3.80 7.47
C MET A 130 -0.11 2.66 8.12
N CYS A 131 -0.49 2.82 9.40
CA CYS A 131 -1.29 1.82 10.10
C CYS A 131 -2.68 1.65 9.47
N ASN A 132 -3.33 2.76 9.13
CA ASN A 132 -4.64 2.75 8.49
C ASN A 132 -4.58 2.16 7.07
N GLY A 133 -3.49 2.38 6.34
CA GLY A 133 -3.22 1.74 5.05
C GLY A 133 -3.15 0.22 5.17
N ILE A 134 -2.33 -0.30 6.10
CA ILE A 134 -2.22 -1.75 6.37
C ILE A 134 -3.59 -2.35 6.68
N PHE A 135 -4.36 -1.69 7.55
CA PHE A 135 -5.71 -2.11 7.89
C PHE A 135 -6.63 -2.10 6.66
N GLY A 136 -6.61 -1.02 5.88
CA GLY A 136 -7.43 -0.86 4.68
C GLY A 136 -7.13 -1.89 3.59
N TYR A 137 -5.86 -2.27 3.40
CA TYR A 137 -5.49 -3.27 2.40
C TYR A 137 -6.00 -4.67 2.74
N TYR A 138 -5.91 -5.09 4.01
CA TYR A 138 -6.26 -6.47 4.39
C TYR A 138 -7.70 -6.63 4.88
N ARG A 139 -8.34 -5.57 5.39
CA ARG A 139 -9.72 -5.65 5.92
C ARG A 139 -10.71 -6.32 4.96
N PRO A 140 -10.78 -6.00 3.65
CA PRO A 140 -11.75 -6.62 2.76
C PRO A 140 -11.70 -8.15 2.77
N PHE A 141 -10.51 -8.74 2.89
CA PHE A 141 -10.31 -10.19 2.96
C PHE A 141 -10.88 -10.79 4.25
N LEU A 142 -10.72 -10.08 5.36
CA LEU A 142 -11.32 -10.49 6.63
C LEU A 142 -12.83 -10.32 6.63
N ASP A 143 -13.34 -9.22 6.08
CA ASP A 143 -14.79 -8.98 5.98
C ASP A 143 -15.47 -10.16 5.25
N GLU A 144 -14.89 -10.64 4.15
CA GLU A 144 -15.41 -11.83 3.42
C GLU A 144 -15.29 -13.11 4.24
N LYS A 145 -14.14 -13.34 4.88
CA LYS A 145 -13.94 -14.54 5.70
C LYS A 145 -14.90 -14.60 6.89
N MET A 146 -15.31 -13.44 7.42
CA MET A 146 -16.22 -13.34 8.56
C MET A 146 -17.69 -13.41 8.17
N THR A 147 -18.06 -12.80 7.04
CA THR A 147 -19.45 -12.71 6.58
C THR A 147 -19.83 -13.85 5.63
N GLY A 148 -18.86 -14.51 5.01
CA GLY A 148 -19.07 -15.48 3.93
C GLY A 148 -19.51 -14.83 2.61
N GLN A 149 -19.58 -13.50 2.54
CA GLN A 149 -19.97 -12.77 1.34
C GLN A 149 -18.72 -12.29 0.61
N THR A 150 -18.64 -12.50 -0.70
CA THR A 150 -17.53 -12.00 -1.52
C THR A 150 -17.70 -10.50 -1.79
N ASN A 151 -16.65 -9.70 -1.67
CA ASN A 151 -16.71 -8.32 -2.12
C ASN A 151 -16.66 -8.30 -3.65
N PRO A 152 -17.53 -7.51 -4.30
CA PRO A 152 -17.47 -7.35 -5.75
C PRO A 152 -16.14 -6.74 -6.17
N PHE A 153 -15.64 -7.16 -7.34
CA PHE A 153 -14.48 -6.57 -7.96
C PHE A 153 -14.80 -5.14 -8.40
N ASP A 154 -14.16 -4.17 -7.75
CA ASP A 154 -14.32 -2.74 -8.04
C ASP A 154 -12.93 -2.06 -8.01
N PRO A 155 -12.20 -2.08 -9.14
CA PRO A 155 -10.86 -1.50 -9.21
C PRO A 155 -10.90 0.03 -9.06
N ALA A 156 -11.98 0.70 -9.49
CA ALA A 156 -12.13 2.14 -9.34
C ALA A 156 -12.27 2.58 -7.88
N LYS A 157 -13.06 1.86 -7.06
CA LYS A 157 -13.13 2.09 -5.62
C LYS A 157 -11.79 1.83 -4.95
N SER A 158 -11.09 0.80 -5.38
CA SER A 158 -9.77 0.42 -4.88
C SER A 158 -8.74 1.52 -5.12
N LEU A 159 -8.67 2.06 -6.35
CA LEU A 159 -7.85 3.24 -6.67
C LEU A 159 -8.33 4.50 -5.94
N GLY A 160 -9.64 4.67 -5.74
CA GLY A 160 -10.21 5.78 -4.99
C GLY A 160 -9.66 5.89 -3.56
N VAL A 161 -9.51 4.77 -2.86
CA VAL A 161 -8.88 4.74 -1.52
C VAL A 161 -7.41 5.18 -1.58
N MET A 162 -6.67 4.75 -2.59
CA MET A 162 -5.27 5.17 -2.80
C MET A 162 -5.16 6.66 -3.13
N ARG A 163 -6.10 7.21 -3.91
CA ARG A 163 -6.19 8.65 -4.21
C ARG A 163 -6.43 9.49 -2.95
N VAL A 164 -7.28 9.01 -2.04
CA VAL A 164 -7.49 9.65 -0.74
C VAL A 164 -6.19 9.61 0.08
N ALA A 165 -5.49 8.47 0.11
CA ALA A 165 -4.19 8.37 0.77
C ALA A 165 -3.12 9.28 0.16
N ALA A 166 -3.12 9.49 -1.17
CA ALA A 166 -2.20 10.40 -1.85
C ALA A 166 -2.47 11.86 -1.48
N LYS A 167 -3.74 12.32 -1.54
CA LYS A 167 -4.11 13.68 -1.08
C LYS A 167 -3.70 13.93 0.36
N PHE A 168 -3.83 12.90 1.20
CA PHE A 168 -3.34 12.98 2.56
C PHE A 168 -1.81 13.05 2.62
N SER A 169 -1.12 12.23 1.83
CA SER A 169 0.35 12.25 1.73
C SER A 169 0.87 13.63 1.35
N ASP A 170 0.17 14.38 0.50
CA ASP A 170 0.57 15.74 0.12
C ASP A 170 0.65 16.69 1.32
N THR A 171 -0.18 16.50 2.35
CA THR A 171 -0.17 17.33 3.57
C THR A 171 1.04 17.07 4.47
N VAL A 172 1.58 15.85 4.47
CA VAL A 172 2.74 15.46 5.29
C VAL A 172 4.07 15.55 4.53
N THR A 173 4.02 15.52 3.21
CA THR A 173 5.18 15.49 2.32
C THR A 173 6.19 16.64 2.56
N PRO A 174 5.76 17.91 2.72
CA PRO A 174 6.68 19.01 3.01
C PRO A 174 7.51 18.80 4.29
N HIS A 175 6.90 18.23 5.33
CA HIS A 175 7.56 17.95 6.60
C HIS A 175 8.55 16.77 6.47
N ILE A 176 8.14 15.71 5.77
CA ILE A 176 9.00 14.55 5.50
C ILE A 176 10.26 14.98 4.77
N PHE A 177 10.16 15.80 3.72
CA PHE A 177 11.30 16.22 2.92
C PHE A 177 12.35 17.02 3.70
N LYS A 178 11.90 17.90 4.61
CA LYS A 178 12.76 18.69 5.50
C LYS A 178 13.38 17.85 6.63
N SER A 179 12.82 16.68 6.91
CA SER A 179 13.19 15.89 8.07
C SER A 179 14.46 15.06 7.87
N PRO A 180 15.39 15.02 8.85
CA PRO A 180 16.58 14.17 8.78
C PRO A 180 16.24 12.67 8.89
N ILE A 181 15.01 12.31 9.29
CA ILE A 181 14.57 10.92 9.43
C ILE A 181 13.82 10.37 8.20
N ARG A 182 13.77 11.13 7.10
CA ARG A 182 13.01 10.78 5.88
C ARG A 182 13.35 9.39 5.32
N ASP A 183 14.65 9.04 5.26
CA ASP A 183 15.09 7.77 4.67
C ASP A 183 14.69 6.58 5.55
N LYS A 184 14.66 6.79 6.88
CA LYS A 184 14.14 5.81 7.85
C LYS A 184 12.63 5.63 7.71
N LEU A 185 11.88 6.71 7.50
CA LEU A 185 10.42 6.67 7.28
C LEU A 185 10.05 5.99 5.97
N ALA A 186 10.81 6.27 4.92
CA ALA A 186 10.71 5.59 3.64
C ALA A 186 11.14 4.12 3.73
N GLN A 187 11.75 3.70 4.84
CA GLN A 187 12.24 2.34 5.08
C GLN A 187 13.21 1.88 3.99
N ILE A 188 14.02 2.81 3.47
CA ILE A 188 14.96 2.53 2.38
C ILE A 188 16.16 1.76 2.93
N ASP A 189 16.60 0.74 2.21
CA ASP A 189 17.97 0.22 2.31
C ASP A 189 18.80 0.91 1.23
N VAL A 190 19.73 1.78 1.64
CA VAL A 190 20.49 2.63 0.71
C VAL A 190 21.35 1.81 -0.24
N LYS A 191 21.86 0.66 0.22
CA LYS A 191 22.67 -0.23 -0.60
C LYS A 191 21.82 -0.88 -1.68
N ASP A 192 20.71 -1.51 -1.29
CA ASP A 192 19.74 -2.11 -2.22
C ASP A 192 19.22 -1.07 -3.22
N TRP A 193 18.92 0.15 -2.77
CA TRP A 193 18.47 1.23 -3.65
C TRP A 193 19.52 1.61 -4.69
N ARG A 194 20.79 1.75 -4.29
CA ARG A 194 21.90 2.11 -5.20
C ARG A 194 22.19 1.01 -6.22
N GLU A 195 22.05 -0.25 -5.81
CA GLU A 195 22.33 -1.43 -6.63
C GLU A 195 21.13 -1.84 -7.50
N SER A 196 20.02 -1.11 -7.42
CA SER A 196 18.80 -1.42 -8.15
C SER A 196 18.97 -1.22 -9.67
N THR A 197 18.37 -2.13 -10.44
CA THR A 197 18.34 -2.07 -11.91
C THR A 197 16.92 -2.13 -12.43
N ASP A 198 16.67 -1.54 -13.60
CA ASP A 198 15.33 -1.47 -14.19
C ASP A 198 14.98 -2.69 -15.05
N VAL A 199 15.76 -3.77 -14.98
CA VAL A 199 15.57 -4.96 -15.83
C VAL A 199 14.16 -5.54 -15.64
N ALA A 200 13.69 -5.64 -14.40
CA ALA A 200 12.35 -6.15 -14.08
C ALA A 200 11.20 -5.24 -14.56
N LEU A 201 11.47 -3.97 -14.86
CA LEU A 201 10.47 -3.01 -15.34
C LEU A 201 10.35 -2.98 -16.87
N ARG A 202 11.33 -3.53 -17.60
CA ARG A 202 11.38 -3.51 -19.07
C ARG A 202 10.15 -4.14 -19.73
N PRO A 203 9.61 -5.29 -19.28
CA PRO A 203 8.42 -5.87 -19.89
C PRO A 203 7.21 -4.93 -19.83
N ALA A 204 6.96 -4.30 -18.69
CA ALA A 204 5.87 -3.34 -18.54
C ALA A 204 6.06 -2.08 -19.40
N LEU A 205 7.29 -1.57 -19.50
CA LEU A 205 7.62 -0.43 -20.38
C LEU A 205 7.41 -0.77 -21.86
N HIS A 206 7.74 -2.00 -22.27
CA HIS A 206 7.50 -2.47 -23.62
C HIS A 206 6.00 -2.60 -23.93
N LYS A 207 5.23 -3.24 -23.03
CA LYS A 207 3.75 -3.30 -23.13
C LYS A 207 3.15 -1.91 -23.29
N ILE A 208 3.58 -0.94 -22.47
CA ILE A 208 3.11 0.46 -22.56
C ILE A 208 3.44 1.09 -23.92
N ALA A 209 4.65 0.88 -24.46
CA ALA A 209 5.03 1.42 -25.76
C ALA A 209 4.13 0.87 -26.88
N ASN A 210 3.94 -0.45 -26.93
CA ASN A 210 3.06 -1.10 -27.90
C ASN A 210 1.61 -0.59 -27.77
N PHE A 211 1.15 -0.36 -26.54
CA PHE A 211 -0.22 0.13 -26.30
C PHE A 211 -0.41 1.57 -26.78
N VAL A 212 0.59 2.43 -26.57
CA VAL A 212 0.59 3.79 -27.09
C VAL A 212 0.57 3.78 -28.62
N GLU A 213 1.34 2.91 -29.26
CA GLU A 213 1.33 2.75 -30.72
C GLU A 213 -0.05 2.31 -31.23
N PHE A 214 -0.66 1.29 -30.61
CA PHE A 214 -2.00 0.83 -30.95
C PHE A 214 -3.05 1.95 -30.84
N LEU A 215 -3.08 2.66 -29.71
CA LEU A 215 -4.03 3.76 -29.50
C LEU A 215 -3.80 4.95 -30.44
N SER A 216 -2.58 5.15 -30.91
CA SER A 216 -2.22 6.20 -31.86
C SER A 216 -2.72 5.94 -33.28
N LEU A 217 -3.18 4.71 -33.59
CA LEU A 217 -3.82 4.40 -34.87
C LEU A 217 -5.19 5.08 -35.03
N GLY A 218 -5.77 5.59 -33.94
CA GLY A 218 -7.01 6.36 -33.96
C GLY A 218 -8.29 5.51 -33.89
N PRO A 219 -9.46 6.17 -33.95
CA PRO A 219 -10.76 5.55 -33.67
C PRO A 219 -11.15 4.48 -34.70
N GLU A 220 -10.78 4.65 -35.96
CA GLU A 220 -11.12 3.69 -37.04
C GLU A 220 -10.44 2.33 -36.85
N ALA A 221 -9.18 2.32 -36.42
CA ALA A 221 -8.41 1.09 -36.22
C ALA A 221 -8.70 0.44 -34.87
N THR A 222 -8.92 1.24 -33.83
CA THR A 222 -9.09 0.76 -32.45
C THR A 222 -10.54 0.44 -32.11
N GLY A 223 -11.52 1.03 -32.80
CA GLY A 223 -12.94 0.95 -32.47
C GLY A 223 -13.32 1.72 -31.20
N LEU A 224 -12.48 2.67 -30.76
CA LEU A 224 -12.66 3.46 -29.54
C LEU A 224 -13.03 4.91 -29.86
N GLU A 225 -13.71 5.59 -28.93
CA GLU A 225 -13.96 7.02 -29.07
C GLU A 225 -12.68 7.85 -28.87
N ASP A 226 -12.53 8.94 -29.62
CA ASP A 226 -11.38 9.85 -29.52
C ASP A 226 -11.15 10.39 -28.10
N ALA A 227 -12.23 10.63 -27.36
CA ALA A 227 -12.16 11.10 -25.97
C ALA A 227 -11.56 10.05 -25.02
N ASP A 228 -11.92 8.79 -25.22
CA ASP A 228 -11.41 7.65 -24.45
C ASP A 228 -9.96 7.37 -24.82
N ILE A 229 -9.60 7.39 -26.11
CA ILE A 229 -8.21 7.26 -26.58
C ILE A 229 -7.31 8.30 -25.88
N ARG A 230 -7.71 9.58 -25.87
CA ARG A 230 -6.94 10.63 -25.17
C ARG A 230 -6.80 10.35 -23.67
N THR A 231 -7.86 9.85 -23.04
CA THR A 231 -7.86 9.47 -21.62
C THR A 231 -6.90 8.32 -21.33
N TYR A 232 -6.89 7.28 -22.17
CA TYR A 232 -5.99 6.14 -22.05
C TYR A 232 -4.53 6.51 -22.30
N LEU A 233 -4.25 7.32 -23.33
CA LEU A 233 -2.91 7.83 -23.61
C LEU A 233 -2.35 8.64 -22.43
N ALA A 234 -3.17 9.49 -21.80
CA ALA A 234 -2.76 10.23 -20.62
C ALA A 234 -2.46 9.29 -19.42
N ALA A 235 -3.29 8.26 -19.20
CA ALA A 235 -3.07 7.28 -18.13
C ALA A 235 -1.80 6.44 -18.36
N LEU A 236 -1.52 6.04 -19.61
CA LEU A 236 -0.30 5.33 -20.02
C LEU A 236 0.95 6.22 -19.88
N ALA A 237 0.86 7.50 -20.25
CA ALA A 237 1.95 8.46 -20.06
C ALA A 237 2.29 8.63 -18.56
N ALA A 238 1.27 8.77 -17.71
CA ALA A 238 1.44 8.79 -16.26
C ALA A 238 2.03 7.48 -15.73
N LEU A 239 1.61 6.33 -16.28
CA LEU A 239 2.14 5.01 -15.89
C LEU A 239 3.61 4.86 -16.26
N LYS A 240 3.98 5.24 -17.49
CA LYS A 240 5.37 5.26 -17.97
C LYS A 240 6.24 6.13 -17.06
N SER A 241 5.80 7.36 -16.81
CA SER A 241 6.51 8.31 -15.93
C SER A 241 6.73 7.72 -14.53
N TRP A 242 5.67 7.15 -13.93
CA TRP A 242 5.76 6.48 -12.64
C TRP A 242 6.76 5.32 -12.67
N ILE A 243 6.68 4.40 -13.63
CA ILE A 243 7.61 3.27 -13.74
C ILE A 243 9.05 3.76 -13.86
N THR A 244 9.32 4.76 -14.70
CA THR A 244 10.67 5.32 -14.88
C THR A 244 11.21 6.05 -13.64
N SER A 245 10.33 6.46 -12.71
CA SER A 245 10.73 7.07 -11.44
C SER A 245 11.09 6.04 -10.36
N LEU A 246 10.78 4.76 -10.58
CA LEU A 246 11.04 3.71 -9.60
C LEU A 246 12.54 3.34 -9.58
N PRO A 247 13.09 3.00 -8.41
CA PRO A 247 14.42 2.40 -8.30
C PRO A 247 14.35 0.90 -8.61
N GLY A 248 14.10 0.53 -9.87
CA GLY A 248 13.94 -0.86 -10.31
C GLY A 248 12.68 -1.61 -9.84
N ARG A 249 12.01 -1.18 -8.76
CA ARG A 249 10.72 -1.74 -8.28
C ARG A 249 10.02 -0.83 -7.25
N PRO A 250 8.69 -0.93 -7.09
CA PRO A 250 7.97 -0.30 -5.99
C PRO A 250 8.48 -0.85 -4.64
N ARG A 251 8.77 0.02 -3.65
CA ARG A 251 9.29 -0.45 -2.35
C ARG A 251 9.02 0.46 -1.16
N ILE A 252 8.39 1.62 -1.39
CA ILE A 252 7.97 2.56 -0.36
C ILE A 252 6.49 2.89 -0.55
N TRP A 253 5.82 3.32 0.51
CA TRP A 253 4.38 3.66 0.50
C TRP A 253 4.00 4.64 -0.61
N LYS A 254 4.84 5.66 -0.88
CA LYS A 254 4.61 6.63 -1.97
C LYS A 254 4.48 5.94 -3.32
N HIS A 255 5.27 4.90 -3.60
CA HIS A 255 5.21 4.21 -4.90
C HIS A 255 3.86 3.53 -5.12
N PHE A 256 3.17 3.13 -4.06
CA PHE A 256 1.91 2.39 -4.15
C PHE A 256 0.71 3.29 -4.45
N ILE A 257 0.81 4.58 -4.14
CA ILE A 257 -0.31 5.54 -4.24
C ILE A 257 -0.12 6.59 -5.34
N LEU A 258 1.10 6.74 -5.87
CA LEU A 258 1.44 7.82 -6.80
C LEU A 258 0.74 7.68 -8.16
N TRP A 259 0.87 6.55 -8.88
CA TRP A 259 0.16 6.40 -10.15
C TRP A 259 -1.37 6.52 -10.01
N PRO A 260 -2.01 5.88 -9.01
CA PRO A 260 -3.44 6.07 -8.73
C PRO A 260 -3.84 7.54 -8.57
N SER A 261 -2.96 8.41 -8.05
CA SER A 261 -3.23 9.85 -7.89
C SER A 261 -3.00 10.68 -9.15
N LEU A 262 -2.24 10.17 -10.12
CA LEU A 262 -1.91 10.88 -11.36
C LEU A 262 -2.97 10.71 -12.45
N VAL A 263 -3.71 9.60 -12.45
CA VAL A 263 -4.76 9.35 -13.46
C VAL A 263 -5.95 10.30 -13.28
N SER A 264 -6.64 10.60 -14.38
CA SER A 264 -7.77 11.54 -14.39
C SER A 264 -9.06 10.92 -13.83
N GLU A 265 -10.03 11.74 -13.46
CA GLU A 265 -11.36 11.25 -13.06
C GLU A 265 -12.09 10.55 -14.22
N GLN A 266 -11.79 10.93 -15.46
CA GLN A 266 -12.29 10.25 -16.66
C GLN A 266 -11.78 8.81 -16.72
N TYR A 267 -10.48 8.58 -16.50
CA TYR A 267 -9.93 7.22 -16.45
C TYR A 267 -10.55 6.40 -15.30
N ILE A 268 -10.73 7.00 -14.12
CA ILE A 268 -11.41 6.34 -13.00
C ILE A 268 -12.87 5.99 -13.36
N GLY A 269 -13.55 6.86 -14.13
CA GLY A 269 -14.86 6.58 -14.69
C GLY A 269 -14.87 5.35 -15.60
N LEU A 270 -13.96 5.30 -16.58
CA LEU A 270 -13.81 4.16 -17.50
C LEU A 270 -13.49 2.87 -16.74
N LEU A 271 -12.62 2.93 -15.73
CA LEU A 271 -12.29 1.80 -14.88
C LEU A 271 -13.48 1.34 -14.01
N ARG A 272 -14.33 2.26 -13.56
CA ARG A 272 -15.57 1.94 -12.83
C ARG A 272 -16.57 1.20 -13.70
N PHE A 273 -16.65 1.58 -14.97
CA PHE A 273 -17.42 0.85 -15.98
C PHE A 273 -16.70 -0.38 -16.53
N GLN A 274 -15.54 -0.73 -15.95
CA GLN A 274 -14.75 -1.91 -16.33
C GLN A 274 -14.45 -1.94 -17.84
N ALA A 275 -14.22 -0.75 -18.43
CA ALA A 275 -13.91 -0.64 -19.84
C ALA A 275 -12.64 -1.46 -20.17
N PRO A 276 -12.59 -2.19 -21.29
CA PRO A 276 -11.55 -3.18 -21.56
C PRO A 276 -10.14 -2.58 -21.48
N VAL A 277 -9.91 -1.47 -22.19
CA VAL A 277 -8.60 -0.80 -22.21
C VAL A 277 -8.24 -0.22 -20.83
N ALA A 278 -9.22 0.25 -20.05
CA ALA A 278 -8.98 0.72 -18.69
C ALA A 278 -8.45 -0.41 -17.79
N LEU A 279 -9.07 -1.59 -17.88
CA LEU A 279 -8.65 -2.80 -17.17
C LEU A 279 -7.27 -3.27 -17.61
N MET A 280 -6.97 -3.26 -18.91
CA MET A 280 -5.65 -3.64 -19.43
C MET A 280 -4.53 -2.74 -18.88
N ILE A 281 -4.74 -1.43 -18.84
CA ILE A 281 -3.79 -0.47 -18.21
C ILE A 281 -3.65 -0.76 -16.71
N PHE A 282 -4.77 -1.05 -16.02
CA PHE A 282 -4.76 -1.40 -14.61
C PHE A 282 -4.01 -2.71 -14.33
N VAL A 283 -4.11 -3.70 -15.22
CA VAL A 283 -3.34 -4.96 -15.15
C VAL A 283 -1.84 -4.67 -15.23
N ILE A 284 -1.38 -3.86 -16.19
CA ILE A 284 0.04 -3.49 -16.29
C ILE A 284 0.54 -2.83 -14.99
N TRP A 285 -0.27 -1.95 -14.39
CA TRP A 285 0.07 -1.38 -13.08
C TRP A 285 0.17 -2.46 -11.99
N CYS A 286 -0.80 -3.37 -11.90
CA CYS A 286 -0.78 -4.50 -10.96
C CYS A 286 0.47 -5.38 -11.14
N GLU A 287 0.86 -5.70 -12.38
CA GLU A 287 2.07 -6.47 -12.72
C GLU A 287 3.33 -5.85 -12.11
N VAL A 288 3.50 -4.52 -12.25
CA VAL A 288 4.64 -3.81 -11.63
C VAL A 288 4.55 -3.82 -10.11
N MET A 289 3.34 -3.75 -9.54
CA MET A 289 3.12 -3.81 -8.10
C MET A 289 3.47 -5.17 -7.48
N PHE A 290 3.43 -6.27 -8.24
CA PHE A 290 3.94 -7.58 -7.78
C PHE A 290 5.46 -7.60 -7.54
N LEU A 291 6.21 -6.64 -8.09
CA LEU A 291 7.64 -6.47 -7.80
C LEU A 291 7.89 -5.84 -6.41
N ALA A 292 6.84 -5.40 -5.72
CA ALA A 292 6.94 -4.84 -4.39
C ALA A 292 7.34 -5.88 -3.33
N PRO A 293 7.83 -5.46 -2.15
CA PRO A 293 8.05 -6.37 -1.03
C PRO A 293 6.79 -7.19 -0.73
N GLN A 294 6.90 -8.51 -0.82
CA GLN A 294 5.79 -9.42 -0.56
C GLN A 294 5.42 -9.36 0.93
N ARG A 295 4.31 -8.70 1.22
CA ARG A 295 3.76 -8.56 2.57
C ARG A 295 2.35 -9.07 2.59
N TRP A 296 1.98 -9.81 3.63
CA TRP A 296 0.68 -10.46 3.74
C TRP A 296 -0.51 -9.51 3.51
N TYR A 297 -0.40 -8.27 3.99
CA TYR A 297 -1.45 -7.27 3.82
C TYR A 297 -1.52 -6.67 2.41
N LEU A 298 -0.42 -6.68 1.63
CA LEU A 298 -0.38 -6.15 0.26
C LEU A 298 -0.62 -7.24 -0.79
N LEU A 299 -0.01 -8.42 -0.60
CA LEU A 299 -0.01 -9.48 -1.60
C LEU A 299 -1.42 -9.96 -1.91
N ALA A 300 -2.23 -10.21 -0.88
CA ALA A 300 -3.63 -10.59 -1.06
C ALA A 300 -4.40 -9.54 -1.88
N TRP A 301 -4.11 -8.26 -1.65
CA TRP A 301 -4.71 -7.15 -2.38
C TRP A 301 -4.30 -7.16 -3.85
N TYR A 302 -3.01 -7.21 -4.18
CA TYR A 302 -2.55 -7.21 -5.58
C TYR A 302 -3.07 -8.43 -6.34
N ASP A 303 -3.03 -9.60 -5.72
CA ASP A 303 -3.50 -10.85 -6.30
C ASP A 303 -4.98 -10.78 -6.67
N ARG A 304 -5.83 -10.31 -5.74
CA ARG A 304 -7.26 -10.12 -6.01
C ARG A 304 -7.51 -9.14 -7.14
N GLN A 305 -6.85 -7.99 -7.14
CA GLN A 305 -7.09 -6.95 -8.14
C GLN A 305 -6.68 -7.42 -9.54
N HIS A 306 -5.53 -8.10 -9.63
CA HIS A 306 -5.02 -8.66 -10.87
C HIS A 306 -5.93 -9.77 -11.41
N ILE A 307 -6.26 -10.78 -10.59
CA ILE A 307 -7.14 -11.88 -10.97
C ILE A 307 -8.54 -11.37 -11.35
N GLY A 308 -9.08 -10.41 -10.60
CA GLY A 308 -10.38 -9.81 -10.90
C GLY A 308 -10.39 -9.09 -12.25
N ALA A 309 -9.34 -8.34 -12.56
CA ALA A 309 -9.22 -7.64 -13.83
C ALA A 309 -9.08 -8.61 -15.02
N LEU A 310 -8.27 -9.67 -14.89
CA LEU A 310 -8.11 -10.68 -15.93
C LEU A 310 -9.41 -11.45 -16.18
N LYS A 311 -10.11 -11.86 -15.12
CA LYS A 311 -11.42 -12.53 -15.25
C LYS A 311 -12.44 -11.65 -15.96
N GLU A 312 -12.47 -10.36 -15.66
CA GLU A 312 -13.38 -9.44 -16.36
C GLU A 312 -13.00 -9.33 -17.83
N LEU A 313 -11.71 -9.20 -18.14
CA LEU A 313 -11.20 -9.15 -19.52
C LEU A 313 -11.55 -10.42 -20.33
N GLU A 314 -11.55 -11.59 -19.72
CA GLU A 314 -11.97 -12.86 -20.36
C GLU A 314 -13.46 -12.88 -20.77
N THR A 315 -14.30 -12.06 -20.13
CA THR A 315 -15.75 -11.99 -20.43
C THR A 315 -16.10 -10.95 -21.48
N ILE A 316 -15.16 -10.07 -21.84
CA ILE A 316 -15.38 -8.97 -22.76
C ILE A 316 -15.47 -9.51 -24.19
N ALA A 317 -16.41 -8.97 -24.96
CA ALA A 317 -16.60 -9.33 -26.36
C ALA A 317 -15.36 -8.99 -27.21
N ASP A 318 -15.14 -9.79 -28.25
CA ASP A 318 -14.07 -9.60 -29.21
C ASP A 318 -14.10 -8.19 -29.84
N SER A 319 -12.96 -7.51 -29.80
CA SER A 319 -12.75 -6.14 -30.28
C SER A 319 -11.30 -5.97 -30.74
N PRO A 320 -10.97 -4.91 -31.51
CA PRO A 320 -9.57 -4.65 -31.87
C PRO A 320 -8.64 -4.56 -30.65
N ALA A 321 -9.13 -4.00 -29.54
CA ALA A 321 -8.38 -3.88 -28.29
C ALA A 321 -8.12 -5.24 -27.60
N THR A 322 -9.11 -6.15 -27.57
CA THR A 322 -8.92 -7.47 -26.95
C THR A 322 -7.98 -8.34 -27.78
N ARG A 323 -8.07 -8.29 -29.12
CA ARG A 323 -7.11 -8.98 -30.00
C ARG A 323 -5.69 -8.45 -29.85
N PHE A 324 -5.54 -7.12 -29.75
CA PHE A 324 -4.24 -6.52 -29.43
C PHE A 324 -3.72 -7.02 -28.08
N TRP A 325 -4.57 -7.07 -27.05
CA TRP A 325 -4.18 -7.55 -25.72
C TRP A 325 -3.65 -8.99 -25.72
N GLU A 326 -4.28 -9.87 -26.50
CA GLU A 326 -3.82 -11.25 -26.68
C GLU A 326 -2.42 -11.32 -27.30
N THR A 327 -2.12 -10.46 -28.29
CA THR A 327 -0.81 -10.44 -28.94
C THR A 327 0.33 -10.00 -28.03
N ILE A 328 0.08 -9.12 -27.05
CA ILE A 328 1.12 -8.64 -26.12
C ILE A 328 1.26 -9.51 -24.85
N GLY A 329 0.33 -10.45 -24.64
CA GLY A 329 0.35 -11.36 -23.49
C GLY A 329 1.32 -12.52 -23.63
N ASP A 330 1.58 -12.96 -24.87
CA ASP A 330 2.34 -14.18 -25.17
C ASP A 330 3.87 -14.02 -25.05
N ASP A 331 4.37 -12.78 -25.07
CA ASP A 331 5.81 -12.47 -25.01
C ASP A 331 6.44 -12.63 -23.59
N GLY A 332 5.64 -12.97 -22.57
CA GLY A 332 6.05 -12.94 -21.16
C GLY A 332 6.31 -14.28 -20.47
N LEU A 333 6.04 -15.42 -21.11
CA LEU A 333 6.10 -16.76 -20.47
C LEU A 333 7.10 -17.73 -21.12
N SER A 334 7.92 -17.29 -22.06
CA SER A 334 8.98 -18.11 -22.65
C SER A 334 10.35 -17.82 -22.00
N ASP A 335 10.83 -18.82 -21.28
CA ASP A 335 12.19 -19.12 -20.83
C ASP A 335 12.82 -18.37 -19.63
N GLY A 336 13.22 -19.19 -18.64
CA GLY A 336 14.04 -18.78 -17.51
C GLY A 336 13.94 -19.66 -16.26
N SER A 337 13.42 -20.89 -16.33
CA SER A 337 13.55 -21.85 -15.23
C SER A 337 14.92 -22.51 -15.26
N GLU A 338 15.94 -21.82 -14.76
CA GLU A 338 17.16 -22.50 -14.31
C GLU A 338 17.08 -22.72 -12.79
N SER A 339 16.79 -23.97 -12.47
CA SER A 339 17.05 -24.59 -11.17
C SER A 339 18.56 -24.63 -10.95
N GLU A 340 19.06 -24.04 -9.86
CA GLU A 340 20.29 -24.52 -9.25
C GLU A 340 20.15 -24.66 -7.73
N GLY A 341 20.62 -25.82 -7.27
CA GLY A 341 20.40 -26.36 -5.96
C GLY A 341 21.40 -25.92 -4.90
N SER A 342 21.04 -26.23 -3.67
CA SER A 342 21.80 -26.10 -2.44
C SER A 342 23.20 -26.74 -2.51
N ILE A 343 24.25 -25.98 -2.15
CA ILE A 343 25.40 -26.49 -1.38
C ILE A 343 25.84 -25.46 -0.32
N THR A 344 26.14 -26.00 0.85
CA THR A 344 26.55 -25.41 2.13
C THR A 344 27.98 -24.85 2.20
N GLY A 345 28.19 -23.80 3.02
CA GLY A 345 29.37 -23.68 3.91
C GLY A 345 30.47 -22.66 3.53
N PRO A 346 31.20 -22.09 4.51
CA PRO A 346 31.61 -20.68 4.50
C PRO A 346 33.10 -20.44 4.18
N ALA A 347 33.42 -19.28 3.60
CA ALA A 347 34.80 -18.77 3.56
C ALA A 347 34.83 -17.23 3.69
N THR A 348 35.62 -16.80 4.67
CA THR A 348 35.99 -15.43 5.05
C THR A 348 36.85 -14.75 3.94
N PRO A 349 36.76 -13.44 3.72
CA PRO A 349 37.42 -12.75 2.60
C PRO A 349 38.85 -12.29 2.93
N PRO A 350 39.72 -12.04 1.94
CA PRO A 350 40.92 -11.24 2.16
C PRO A 350 40.71 -9.77 1.78
N ASP A 351 41.22 -8.92 2.66
CA ASP A 351 41.42 -7.49 2.52
C ASP A 351 42.20 -7.12 1.25
N THR A 352 41.71 -6.15 0.50
CA THR A 352 42.58 -5.23 -0.25
C THR A 352 42.03 -3.81 -0.16
N LYS A 353 42.84 -2.94 0.44
CA LYS A 353 42.68 -1.49 0.48
C LYS A 353 42.90 -0.93 -0.93
N SER A 354 41.98 -0.10 -1.40
CA SER A 354 42.29 0.99 -2.33
C SER A 354 41.54 2.22 -1.84
N GLU A 355 42.30 3.10 -1.20
CA GLU A 355 41.97 4.50 -1.08
C GLU A 355 42.06 5.10 -2.48
N ASP A 356 40.99 5.70 -2.96
CA ASP A 356 41.08 6.92 -3.76
C ASP A 356 39.76 7.68 -3.66
N GLY A 357 39.89 8.95 -3.30
CA GLY A 357 38.80 9.79 -2.89
C GLY A 357 37.97 10.30 -4.05
N TRP A 358 36.64 10.27 -3.87
CA TRP A 358 35.79 11.28 -4.48
C TRP A 358 34.83 11.86 -3.43
N ARG A 359 35.14 13.09 -3.01
CA ARG A 359 34.21 13.96 -2.31
C ARG A 359 33.10 14.39 -3.27
N LYS A 360 31.90 14.55 -2.69
CA LYS A 360 30.70 15.25 -3.17
C LYS A 360 29.75 14.46 -4.09
N GLY A 361 28.60 14.16 -3.51
CA GLY A 361 27.34 13.92 -4.20
C GLY A 361 26.21 14.01 -3.18
N THR A 362 25.76 15.22 -2.88
CA THR A 362 24.49 15.44 -2.19
C THR A 362 23.42 14.68 -2.97
N LEU A 363 22.84 13.64 -2.36
CA LEU A 363 21.79 12.83 -2.98
C LEU A 363 20.56 13.72 -3.19
N LEU A 364 20.49 14.32 -4.38
CA LEU A 364 19.34 15.04 -4.88
C LEU A 364 18.21 14.02 -5.07
N LEU A 365 17.36 13.92 -4.05
CA LEU A 365 15.99 13.46 -4.20
C LEU A 365 15.24 14.55 -5.00
N SER A 366 15.53 14.62 -6.29
CA SER A 366 14.76 15.37 -7.30
C SER A 366 13.73 14.38 -7.85
N THR A 367 12.44 14.71 -7.97
CA THR A 367 11.90 16.00 -8.42
C THR A 367 10.97 16.63 -7.39
N GLY A 368 11.32 17.84 -6.96
CA GLY A 368 10.33 18.83 -6.56
C GLY A 368 9.63 19.30 -7.82
N GLU A 369 8.52 18.66 -8.17
CA GLU A 369 7.53 19.26 -9.03
C GLU A 369 6.29 19.53 -8.18
N GLU A 370 6.00 20.83 -8.00
CA GLU A 370 4.66 21.28 -7.71
C GLU A 370 3.78 20.81 -8.89
N PHE A 371 3.14 19.66 -8.76
CA PHE A 371 1.96 19.36 -9.57
C PHE A 371 0.82 20.24 -9.05
N GLY A 372 0.88 21.52 -9.42
CA GLY A 372 -0.21 22.46 -9.26
C GLY A 372 -1.46 21.87 -9.89
N HIS A 373 -2.52 21.77 -9.10
CA HIS A 373 -3.86 21.51 -9.62
C HIS A 373 -4.20 22.57 -10.68
N GLY A 374 -4.51 22.10 -11.89
CA GLY A 374 -5.15 22.88 -12.95
C GLY A 374 -4.20 23.72 -13.79
N LYS A 375 -3.74 23.14 -14.92
CA LYS A 375 -3.49 23.76 -16.24
C LYS A 375 -2.65 22.92 -17.21
N GLY A 376 -2.31 21.67 -16.88
CA GLY A 376 -1.46 20.82 -17.72
C GLY A 376 -2.14 20.06 -18.88
N CYS A 377 -3.47 20.10 -19.02
CA CYS A 377 -4.17 19.25 -20.00
C CYS A 377 -4.22 19.83 -21.44
N GLU A 378 -3.87 21.10 -21.65
CA GLU A 378 -3.93 21.71 -23.00
C GLU A 378 -2.56 21.82 -23.70
N ALA A 379 -1.44 21.81 -22.98
CA ALA A 379 -0.12 22.02 -23.58
C ALA A 379 0.50 20.73 -24.17
N ALA A 380 0.27 19.57 -23.55
CA ALA A 380 0.86 18.30 -24.01
C ALA A 380 0.20 17.73 -25.29
N CYS A 381 -0.94 18.29 -25.73
CA CYS A 381 -1.63 17.87 -26.95
C CYS A 381 -1.15 18.64 -28.20
N CYS A 382 -0.44 19.76 -28.04
CA CYS A 382 0.00 20.58 -29.18
C CYS A 382 1.35 20.16 -29.80
N ASP A 383 2.20 19.44 -29.07
CA ASP A 383 3.57 19.13 -29.53
C ASP A 383 3.70 17.81 -30.30
N LEU A 384 2.61 17.03 -30.43
CA LEU A 384 2.57 15.79 -31.22
C LEU A 384 1.91 15.96 -32.61
N LEU A 385 1.49 17.17 -32.98
CA LEU A 385 0.86 17.47 -34.28
C LEU A 385 1.68 18.41 -35.18
N LYS A 386 2.96 18.64 -34.88
CA LYS A 386 3.86 19.48 -35.69
C LYS A 386 5.14 18.78 -36.08
N THR A 387 5.04 17.74 -36.88
CA THR A 387 6.07 17.36 -37.85
C THR A 387 5.40 16.66 -39.03
N LYS A 388 5.19 17.44 -40.09
CA LYS A 388 5.21 16.94 -41.47
C LYS A 388 6.65 16.87 -41.93
#